data_AF-A0A351BLE9-F1
#
_entry.id   AF-A0A351BLE9-F1
#
_cell.length_a   1.000
_cell.length_b   1.000
_cell.length_c   1.000
_cell.angle_alpha   90.00
_cell.angle_beta   90.00
_cell.angle_gamma   90.00
#
_symmetry.space_group_name_H-M   'P 1'
#
loop_
_entity.id
_entity.type
_entity.pdbx_description
1 polymer ?
#
loop_
_entity_poly.entity_id
_entity_poly.type
_entity_poly.pdbx_seq_one_letter_code
_entity_poly.pdbx_strand_id
1 'polypeptide(L)'
;GSHARRSAQGALWHILQCLLKLMAPVLCFTAEEIWQLQTGDRTDSVMLHTWQPLPAPAAETELVDKWRRLRGYRGEVMRALEELRIAGRIGSSLQAEVRIHCDGEKYDTLAALGDDLRFVLICSQTTLVRDSRDEL
;
A
#
# COMPACT_ATOMS: atom_id res chain seq x y z
N GLY A 1 -12.67 -15.43 -5.48
CA GLY A 1 -12.02 -14.30 -4.81
C GLY A 1 -12.98 -13.12 -4.72
N SER A 2 -12.95 -12.32 -3.66
CA SER A 2 -13.77 -11.10 -3.52
C SER A 2 -13.42 -10.02 -4.56
N HIS A 3 -14.27 -9.01 -4.72
CA HIS A 3 -13.99 -7.87 -5.60
C HIS A 3 -12.68 -7.16 -5.21
N ALA A 4 -12.52 -6.83 -3.92
CA ALA A 4 -11.30 -6.23 -3.39
C ALA A 4 -10.04 -7.06 -3.69
N ARG A 5 -10.12 -8.39 -3.52
CA ARG A 5 -9.00 -9.28 -3.85
C ARG A 5 -8.65 -9.24 -5.33
N ARG A 6 -9.64 -9.32 -6.23
CA ARG A 6 -9.38 -9.26 -7.68
C ARG A 6 -8.78 -7.92 -8.10
N SER A 7 -9.25 -6.82 -7.50
CA SER A 7 -8.69 -5.48 -7.71
C SER A 7 -7.22 -5.41 -7.31
N ALA A 8 -6.87 -5.90 -6.12
CA ALA A 8 -5.48 -5.93 -5.66
C ALA A 8 -4.59 -6.83 -6.53
N GLN A 9 -5.09 -8.00 -6.94
CA GLN A 9 -4.36 -8.89 -7.84
C GLN A 9 -4.13 -8.27 -9.23
N GLY A 10 -5.09 -7.53 -9.76
CA GLY A 10 -4.92 -6.80 -11.02
C GLY A 10 -3.82 -5.76 -10.92
N ALA A 11 -3.80 -4.96 -9.84
CA ALA A 11 -2.72 -4.01 -9.59
C ALA A 11 -1.35 -4.70 -9.44
N LEU A 12 -1.27 -5.77 -8.64
CA LEU A 12 -0.04 -6.56 -8.47
C LEU A 12 0.44 -7.17 -9.78
N TRP A 13 -0.48 -7.62 -10.64
CA TRP A 13 -0.14 -8.16 -11.95
C TRP A 13 0.50 -7.09 -12.84
N HIS A 14 -0.08 -5.88 -12.90
CA HIS A 14 0.52 -4.77 -13.66
C HIS A 14 1.90 -4.37 -13.11
N ILE A 15 2.04 -4.28 -11.78
CA ILE A 15 3.32 -3.96 -11.12
C ILE A 15 4.37 -5.01 -11.48
N LEU A 16 4.05 -6.29 -11.36
CA LEU A 16 4.95 -7.40 -11.71
C LEU A 16 5.36 -7.32 -13.18
N GLN A 17 4.40 -7.16 -14.08
CA GLN A 17 4.64 -7.07 -15.52
C GLN A 17 5.52 -5.88 -15.92
N CYS A 18 5.38 -4.72 -15.28
CA CYS A 18 6.27 -3.57 -15.48
C CYS A 18 7.66 -3.82 -14.88
N LEU A 19 7.71 -4.31 -13.64
CA LEU A 19 8.96 -4.51 -12.93
C LEU A 19 9.87 -5.51 -13.64
N LEU A 20 9.32 -6.62 -14.16
CA LEU A 20 10.11 -7.60 -14.92
C LEU A 20 10.74 -7.00 -16.17
N LYS A 21 10.01 -6.17 -16.92
CA LYS A 21 10.54 -5.49 -18.11
C LYS A 21 11.60 -4.44 -17.78
N LEU A 22 11.44 -3.73 -16.66
CA LEU A 22 12.46 -2.79 -16.14
C LEU A 22 13.71 -3.51 -15.63
N MET A 23 13.55 -4.70 -15.04
CA MET A 23 14.65 -5.52 -14.54
C MET A 23 15.42 -6.23 -15.65
N ALA A 24 14.75 -6.65 -16.73
CA ALA A 24 15.32 -7.50 -17.77
C ALA A 24 16.68 -7.03 -18.33
N PRO A 25 16.94 -5.73 -18.57
CA PRO A 25 18.23 -5.27 -19.07
C PRO A 25 19.41 -5.43 -18.09
N VAL A 26 19.17 -5.58 -16.78
CA VAL A 26 20.21 -5.63 -15.73
C VAL A 26 20.23 -6.97 -15.03
N LEU A 27 19.06 -7.51 -14.70
CA LEU A 27 18.85 -8.77 -13.97
C LEU A 27 18.17 -9.79 -14.90
N CYS A 28 18.76 -10.01 -16.08
CA CYS A 28 18.17 -10.76 -17.17
C CYS A 28 17.70 -12.17 -16.79
N PHE A 29 18.56 -12.96 -16.12
CA PHE A 29 18.21 -14.32 -15.69
C PHE A 29 17.07 -14.34 -14.69
N THR A 30 17.12 -13.48 -13.67
CA THR A 30 16.06 -13.40 -12.65
C THR A 30 14.73 -12.93 -13.25
N ALA A 31 14.77 -11.94 -14.15
CA ALA A 31 13.57 -11.47 -14.83
C ALA A 31 12.95 -12.57 -15.71
N GLU A 32 13.78 -13.32 -16.44
CA GLU A 32 13.35 -14.44 -17.28
C GLU A 32 12.75 -15.58 -16.46
N GLU A 33 13.39 -16.00 -15.36
CA GLU A 33 12.87 -17.04 -14.49
C GLU A 33 11.50 -16.69 -13.92
N ILE A 34 11.32 -15.46 -13.41
CA ILE A 34 10.02 -15.01 -12.89
C ILE A 34 8.99 -14.90 -14.02
N TRP A 35 9.39 -14.46 -15.21
CA TRP A 35 8.51 -14.39 -16.39
C TRP A 35 7.95 -15.78 -16.73
N GLN A 36 8.82 -16.79 -16.87
CA GLN A 36 8.39 -18.16 -17.16
C GLN A 36 7.51 -18.77 -16.08
N LEU A 37 7.78 -18.47 -14.80
CA LEU A 37 6.93 -18.89 -13.69
C LEU A 37 5.53 -18.26 -13.75
N GLN A 38 5.43 -17.01 -14.21
CA GLN A 38 4.17 -16.29 -14.30
C GLN A 38 3.33 -16.72 -15.51
N THR A 39 3.95 -16.87 -16.68
CA THR A 39 3.26 -17.24 -17.93
C THR A 39 2.95 -18.73 -17.99
N GLY A 40 3.79 -19.56 -17.34
CA GLY A 40 3.74 -21.02 -17.47
C GLY A 40 4.23 -21.51 -18.84
N ASP A 41 4.77 -20.62 -19.68
CA ASP A 41 5.27 -20.92 -21.01
C ASP A 41 6.79 -20.74 -21.05
N ARG A 42 7.51 -21.84 -21.29
CA ARG A 42 8.98 -21.85 -21.36
C ARG A 42 9.52 -21.31 -22.69
N THR A 43 8.65 -21.11 -23.68
CA THR A 43 9.00 -20.58 -24.99
C THR A 43 8.79 -19.07 -25.08
N ASP A 44 8.06 -18.49 -24.12
CA ASP A 44 7.90 -17.06 -23.98
C ASP A 44 9.02 -16.47 -23.09
N SER A 45 9.54 -15.30 -23.47
CA SER A 45 10.66 -14.65 -22.80
C SER A 45 10.40 -13.17 -22.63
N VAL A 46 10.72 -12.63 -21.44
CA VAL A 46 10.56 -11.19 -21.15
C VAL A 46 11.30 -10.30 -22.15
N MET A 47 12.38 -10.81 -22.74
CA MET A 47 13.21 -10.11 -23.73
C MET A 47 12.50 -9.85 -25.06
N LEU A 48 11.38 -10.54 -25.31
CA LEU A 48 10.58 -10.39 -26.53
C LEU A 48 9.41 -9.40 -26.34
N HIS A 49 9.25 -8.85 -25.14
CA HIS A 49 8.12 -7.96 -24.80
C HIS A 49 8.54 -6.50 -24.72
N THR A 50 7.60 -5.64 -25.09
CA THR A 50 7.71 -4.19 -24.93
C THR A 50 6.79 -3.69 -23.82
N TRP A 51 6.85 -2.39 -23.51
CA TRP A 51 6.19 -1.80 -22.37
C TRP A 51 4.69 -1.78 -22.63
N GLN A 52 3.89 -2.25 -21.67
CA GLN A 52 2.44 -2.20 -21.78
C GLN A 52 1.88 -0.85 -21.31
N PRO A 53 0.77 -0.38 -21.91
CA PRO A 53 0.05 0.76 -21.37
C PRO A 53 -0.51 0.43 -19.98
N LEU A 54 -0.45 1.40 -19.08
CA LEU A 54 -1.06 1.31 -17.76
C LEU A 54 -2.43 2.02 -17.76
N PRO A 55 -3.41 1.54 -16.98
CA PRO A 55 -4.65 2.27 -16.78
C PRO A 55 -4.36 3.67 -16.21
N ALA A 56 -4.84 4.71 -16.86
CA ALA A 56 -4.69 6.08 -16.38
C ALA A 56 -5.58 6.28 -15.12
N PRO A 57 -5.00 6.63 -13.96
CA PRO A 57 -5.80 6.95 -12.80
C PRO A 57 -6.52 8.29 -13.00
N ALA A 58 -7.76 8.39 -12.52
CA ALA A 58 -8.43 9.67 -12.43
C ALA A 58 -7.75 10.53 -11.35
N ALA A 59 -7.57 11.82 -11.62
CA ALA A 59 -6.98 12.79 -10.69
C ALA A 59 -5.63 12.30 -10.11
N GLU A 60 -4.71 11.91 -11.00
CA GLU A 60 -3.44 11.27 -10.63
C GLU A 60 -2.65 12.09 -9.61
N THR A 61 -2.52 13.40 -9.84
CA THR A 61 -1.76 14.29 -8.97
C THR A 61 -2.37 14.35 -7.57
N GLU A 62 -3.68 14.54 -7.48
CA GLU A 62 -4.42 14.59 -6.23
C GLU A 62 -4.35 13.26 -5.48
N LEU A 63 -4.42 12.14 -6.20
CA LEU A 63 -4.28 10.80 -5.65
C LEU A 63 -2.88 10.57 -5.08
N VAL A 64 -1.83 10.95 -5.81
CA VAL A 64 -0.44 10.86 -5.36
C VAL A 64 -0.22 11.71 -4.10
N ASP A 65 -0.74 12.93 -4.08
CA ASP A 65 -0.62 13.83 -2.94
C ASP A 65 -1.39 13.32 -1.71
N LYS A 66 -2.61 12.81 -1.90
CA LYS A 66 -3.38 12.14 -0.85
C LYS A 66 -2.57 10.99 -0.23
N TRP A 67 -2.02 10.09 -1.06
CA TRP A 67 -1.24 8.96 -0.55
C TRP A 67 0.11 9.35 0.04
N ARG A 68 0.71 10.47 -0.39
CA ARG A 68 1.91 11.04 0.25
C ARG A 68 1.60 11.48 1.68
N ARG A 69 0.51 12.22 1.89
CA ARG A 69 0.03 12.63 3.23
C ARG A 69 -0.30 11.43 4.11
N LEU A 70 -1.05 10.45 3.59
CA LEU A 70 -1.39 9.22 4.30
C LEU A 70 -0.15 8.45 4.79
N ARG A 71 0.92 8.37 3.98
CA ARG A 71 2.18 7.75 4.41
C ARG A 71 2.85 8.52 5.55
N GLY A 72 2.77 9.85 5.54
CA GLY A 72 3.24 10.70 6.64
C GLY A 72 2.50 10.41 7.94
N TYR A 73 1.18 10.49 7.94
CA TYR A 73 0.35 10.22 9.13
C TYR A 73 0.50 8.79 9.63
N ARG A 74 0.61 7.81 8.71
CA ARG A 74 0.92 6.43 9.09
C ARG A 74 2.26 6.34 9.83
N GLY A 75 3.27 7.13 9.44
CA GLY A 75 4.55 7.18 10.14
C GLY A 75 4.42 7.58 11.61
N GLU A 76 3.56 8.55 11.92
CA GLU A 76 3.27 8.98 13.30
C GLU A 76 2.67 7.83 14.12
N VAL A 77 1.66 7.15 13.58
CA VAL A 77 1.02 5.99 14.22
C VAL A 77 2.01 4.85 14.42
N MET A 78 2.83 4.54 13.42
CA MET A 78 3.82 3.46 13.51
C MET A 78 4.84 3.73 14.62
N ARG A 79 5.25 4.99 14.82
CA ARG A 79 6.13 5.38 15.92
C ARG A 79 5.49 5.14 17.28
N ALA A 80 4.24 5.56 17.47
CA ALA A 80 3.51 5.33 18.72
C ALA A 80 3.33 3.83 19.03
N LEU A 81 3.01 3.02 18.01
CA LEU A 81 2.90 1.56 18.16
C LEU A 81 4.24 0.91 18.50
N GLU A 82 5.34 1.43 17.97
CA GLU A 82 6.68 0.92 18.29
C GLU A 82 7.08 1.25 19.74
N GLU A 83 6.73 2.43 20.25
CA GLU A 83 6.95 2.78 21.66
C GLU A 83 6.22 1.80 22.59
N LEU A 84 4.97 1.44 22.27
CA LEU A 84 4.22 0.43 23.01
C LEU A 84 4.84 -0.97 22.90
N ARG A 85 5.41 -1.31 21.74
CA ARG A 85 6.11 -2.60 21.54
C ARG A 85 7.37 -2.68 22.38
N ILE A 86 8.19 -1.63 22.39
CA ILE A 86 9.40 -1.54 23.22
C ILE A 86 9.04 -1.61 24.71
N ALA A 87 7.93 -0.99 25.12
CA ALA A 87 7.42 -1.09 26.49
C ALA A 87 6.79 -2.45 26.84
N GLY A 88 6.80 -3.42 25.93
CA GLY A 88 6.23 -4.76 26.14
C GLY A 88 4.71 -4.78 26.29
N ARG A 89 4.02 -3.73 25.82
CA ARG A 89 2.55 -3.60 25.92
C ARG A 89 1.83 -4.33 24.79
N ILE A 90 2.46 -4.40 23.62
CA ILE A 90 1.96 -5.15 22.46
C ILE A 90 3.11 -5.96 21.83
N GLY A 91 2.79 -7.11 21.24
CA GLY A 91 3.71 -7.86 20.38
C GLY A 91 3.53 -7.52 18.91
N SER A 92 2.30 -7.31 18.46
CA SER A 92 1.96 -6.97 17.07
C SER A 92 1.03 -5.77 17.00
N SER A 93 1.14 -4.97 15.93
CA SER A 93 0.25 -3.83 15.67
C SER A 93 -1.22 -4.26 15.56
N LEU A 94 -1.48 -5.52 15.17
CA LEU A 94 -2.81 -6.12 15.13
C LEU A 94 -3.46 -6.30 16.51
N GLN A 95 -2.71 -6.15 17.60
CA GLN A 95 -3.25 -6.19 18.96
C GLN A 95 -3.69 -4.81 19.46
N ALA A 96 -3.43 -3.74 18.68
CA ALA A 96 -3.74 -2.37 19.05
C ALA A 96 -5.03 -1.89 18.39
N GLU A 97 -5.85 -1.18 19.16
CA GLU A 97 -6.84 -0.24 18.63
C GLU A 97 -6.19 1.14 18.57
N VAL A 98 -6.25 1.77 17.39
CA VAL A 98 -5.66 3.10 17.18
C VAL A 98 -6.78 4.13 17.20
N ARG A 99 -6.73 5.09 18.13
CA ARG A 99 -7.60 6.25 18.14
C ARG A 99 -6.81 7.47 17.69
N ILE A 100 -7.35 8.24 16.76
CA ILE A 100 -6.69 9.44 16.22
C ILE A 100 -7.61 10.61 16.43
N HIS A 101 -7.13 11.61 17.18
CA HIS A 101 -7.76 12.90 17.36
C HIS A 101 -7.06 13.90 16.42
N CYS A 102 -7.80 14.48 15.48
CA CYS A 102 -7.27 15.50 14.59
C CYS A 102 -8.40 16.28 13.91
N ASP A 103 -8.07 17.40 13.26
CA ASP A 103 -9.01 18.20 12.47
C ASP A 103 -8.42 18.59 11.09
N GLY A 104 -9.20 19.33 10.30
CA GLY A 104 -8.79 19.87 9.02
C GLY A 104 -8.39 18.80 8.01
N GLU A 105 -7.32 19.08 7.25
CA GLU A 105 -6.85 18.24 6.15
C GLU A 105 -6.47 16.82 6.60
N LYS A 106 -5.87 16.67 7.79
CA LYS A 106 -5.47 15.37 8.33
C LYS A 106 -6.71 14.51 8.58
N TYR A 107 -7.72 15.08 9.25
CA TYR A 107 -8.98 14.39 9.48
C TYR A 107 -9.64 14.01 8.16
N ASP A 108 -9.81 14.96 7.23
CA ASP A 108 -10.53 14.70 5.98
C ASP A 108 -9.83 13.64 5.12
N THR A 109 -8.49 13.65 5.11
CA THR A 109 -7.67 12.66 4.41
C THR A 109 -7.82 11.25 4.98
N LEU A 110 -7.80 11.12 6.31
CA LEU A 110 -7.95 9.84 7.01
C LEU A 110 -9.40 9.34 6.94
N ALA A 111 -10.37 10.22 7.12
CA ALA A 111 -11.80 9.92 7.06
C ALA A 111 -12.21 9.38 5.69
N ALA A 112 -11.57 9.85 4.61
CA ALA A 112 -11.82 9.38 3.25
C ALA A 112 -11.48 7.89 3.01
N LEU A 113 -10.84 7.20 3.97
CA LEU A 113 -10.61 5.75 3.92
C LEU A 113 -11.68 4.95 4.69
N GLY A 114 -12.48 5.59 5.55
CA GLY A 114 -13.47 4.91 6.39
C GLY A 114 -12.88 3.72 7.15
N ASP A 115 -13.58 2.58 7.12
CA ASP A 115 -13.17 1.35 7.79
C ASP A 115 -11.86 0.75 7.23
N ASP A 116 -11.46 1.10 6.01
CA ASP A 116 -10.22 0.60 5.41
C ASP A 116 -8.96 1.25 6.01
N LEU A 117 -9.12 2.32 6.81
CA LEU A 117 -8.00 2.97 7.51
C LEU A 117 -7.21 1.98 8.37
N ARG A 118 -7.88 1.02 9.02
CA ARG A 118 -7.21 -0.04 9.80
C ARG A 118 -6.25 -0.89 8.98
N PHE A 119 -6.53 -1.10 7.69
CA PHE A 119 -5.64 -1.85 6.81
C PHE A 119 -4.41 -1.04 6.44
N VAL A 120 -4.55 0.27 6.24
CA VAL A 120 -3.41 1.17 6.01
C VAL A 120 -2.52 1.25 7.24
N LEU A 121 -3.12 1.32 8.43
CA LEU A 121 -2.40 1.38 9.71
C LEU A 121 -1.96 0.00 10.22
N ILE A 122 -2.43 -1.10 9.64
CA ILE A 122 -2.10 -2.48 10.04
C ILE A 122 -2.40 -2.72 11.53
N CYS A 123 -3.60 -2.35 11.95
CA CYS A 123 -4.11 -2.56 13.31
C CYS A 123 -5.46 -3.27 13.28
N SER A 124 -5.97 -3.72 14.44
CA SER A 124 -7.26 -4.42 14.49
C SER A 124 -8.43 -3.47 14.25
N GLN A 125 -8.32 -2.24 14.76
CA GLN A 125 -9.37 -1.24 14.71
C GLN A 125 -8.81 0.18 14.69
N THR A 126 -9.56 1.08 14.06
CA THR A 126 -9.27 2.51 14.01
C THR A 126 -10.50 3.31 14.39
N THR A 127 -10.30 4.31 15.26
CA THR A 127 -11.32 5.28 15.63
C THR A 127 -10.80 6.68 15.29
N LEU A 128 -11.46 7.39 14.39
CA LEU A 128 -11.09 8.76 14.02
C LEU A 128 -12.07 9.76 14.67
N VAL A 129 -11.53 10.68 15.46
CA VAL A 129 -12.29 11.69 16.21
C VAL A 129 -11.92 13.07 15.68
N ARG A 130 -12.93 13.85 15.29
CA ARG A 130 -12.69 15.24 14.88
C ARG A 130 -12.47 16.07 16.14
N ASP A 131 -11.25 16.57 16.30
CA ASP A 131 -10.83 17.30 17.50
C ASP A 131 -9.78 18.34 17.13
N SER A 132 -9.90 19.53 17.72
CA SER A 132 -8.92 20.62 17.60
C SER A 132 -7.52 20.25 18.10
N ARG A 133 -7.41 19.22 18.95
CA ARG A 133 -6.14 18.66 19.42
C ARG A 133 -5.67 17.54 18.49
N ASP A 134 -4.38 17.56 18.14
CA ASP A 134 -3.74 16.48 17.38
C ASP A 134 -3.08 15.49 18.34
N GLU A 135 -3.73 14.34 18.58
CA GLU A 135 -3.33 13.33 19.56
C GLU A 135 -3.56 11.90 19.03
N LEU A 136 -2.71 10.96 19.45
CA LEU A 136 -2.73 9.53 19.14
C LEU A 136 -2.86 8.70 20.40
#